data_AF-A0A2N2D2E6-F1
#
_entry.id   AF-A0A2N2D2E6-F1
#
_cell.length_a   1.000
_cell.length_b   1.000
_cell.length_c   1.000
_cell.angle_alpha   90.00
_cell.angle_beta   90.00
_cell.angle_gamma   90.00
#
_symmetry.space_group_name_H-M   'P 1'
#
loop_
_entity.id
_entity.type
_entity.pdbx_description
1 polymer ?
#
loop_
_entity_poly.entity_id
_entity_poly.type
_entity_poly.pdbx_seq_one_letter_code
_entity_poly.pdbx_strand_id
1 'polypeptide(L)'
;MIHKKFSNWRLVPLIVVTLIMLAALPSIALASTSVFALGSTSYSIDVNTYTMDTAPYAKDNRTYMPIRYIAYALGINDSNIIWDGANSTVTLMKGNKVVQLKIGSKLILINGATITMDVAPEVGPSNRTMLPAAFVAQAFGASAKWDPVAQTIIISNDPPTTPSILDNTLSKPVNNTTEADGIIPAYEWNYKSQHWKWDPKFSTKDITDLLASYHDMAHPHHSRMDYLNTYCINTTPSEKELLSTVANCFKNGESDSSYDNYDIVCNVIAFVQSFTYISDSASTGFDEYPRYPLETLFDREGDCEDTAILVATLIRELGYGTALIFFDDHCAVGLKGADTLPGTYYMVNGVRYYYVETTAKGWGIGQLPEEYEGQKAIVLPLP
;
A
#
# COMPACT_ATOMS: atom_id res chain seq x y z
N MET A 1 90.79 0.46 25.97
CA MET A 1 90.92 0.70 24.51
C MET A 1 89.64 0.20 23.85
N ILE A 2 89.00 1.04 23.03
CA ILE A 2 87.91 0.74 22.07
C ILE A 2 86.45 0.73 22.59
N HIS A 3 85.70 1.70 22.06
CA HIS A 3 84.25 1.91 22.07
C HIS A 3 83.42 0.84 21.33
N LYS A 4 82.14 0.66 21.72
CA LYS A 4 80.92 0.61 20.85
C LYS A 4 79.68 0.35 21.74
N LYS A 5 78.76 1.31 21.95
CA LYS A 5 77.60 1.79 21.14
C LYS A 5 76.39 0.82 21.06
N PHE A 6 75.29 1.30 21.67
CA PHE A 6 73.84 1.11 21.40
C PHE A 6 73.18 -0.27 21.55
N SER A 7 72.13 -0.36 22.38
CA SER A 7 70.76 -0.09 21.91
C SER A 7 69.81 0.14 23.09
N ASN A 8 69.04 1.24 23.02
CA ASN A 8 67.96 1.56 23.95
C ASN A 8 66.69 0.85 23.47
N TRP A 9 66.25 -0.21 24.15
CA TRP A 9 64.90 -0.72 23.96
C TRP A 9 63.96 0.00 24.93
N ARG A 10 63.23 1.01 24.43
CA ARG A 10 62.12 1.61 25.16
C ARG A 10 60.93 0.67 25.01
N LEU A 11 60.46 0.10 26.12
CA LEU A 11 59.16 -0.57 26.21
C LEU A 11 58.08 0.47 25.89
N VAL A 12 57.38 0.32 24.77
CA VAL A 12 56.14 1.06 24.49
C VAL A 12 55.00 0.19 25.00
N PRO A 13 54.18 0.62 25.96
CA PRO A 13 53.00 -0.14 26.33
C PRO A 13 51.97 -0.05 25.20
N LEU A 14 51.56 -1.20 24.68
CA LEU A 14 50.49 -1.32 23.70
C LEU A 14 49.17 -1.02 24.40
N ILE A 15 48.73 0.24 24.38
CA ILE A 15 47.38 0.61 24.82
C ILE A 15 46.41 0.17 23.72
N VAL A 16 45.76 -0.96 23.91
CA VAL A 16 44.61 -1.36 23.09
C VAL A 16 43.42 -0.51 23.54
N VAL A 17 43.20 0.61 22.85
CA VAL A 17 41.96 1.39 23.00
C VAL A 17 40.89 0.66 22.20
N THR A 18 40.09 -0.17 22.88
CA THR A 18 38.90 -0.76 22.28
C THR A 18 37.86 0.34 22.11
N LEU A 19 37.78 0.92 20.91
CA LEU A 19 36.75 1.88 20.53
C LEU A 19 35.42 1.12 20.42
N ILE A 20 34.63 1.11 21.50
CA ILE A 20 33.24 0.64 21.44
C ILE A 20 32.45 1.70 20.67
N MET A 21 32.33 1.51 19.35
CA MET A 21 31.32 2.19 18.54
C MET A 21 29.95 1.77 19.06
N LEU A 22 29.36 2.57 19.95
CA LEU A 22 27.96 2.43 20.32
C LEU A 22 27.15 2.87 19.10
N ALA A 23 26.83 1.93 18.20
CA ALA A 23 25.88 2.18 17.13
C ALA A 23 24.57 2.57 17.81
N ALA A 24 24.15 3.84 17.65
CA ALA A 24 22.83 4.26 18.05
C ALA A 24 21.84 3.40 17.24
N LEU A 25 21.12 2.50 17.92
CA LEU A 25 20.01 1.80 17.29
C LEU A 25 19.05 2.87 16.78
N PRO A 26 18.56 2.76 15.53
CA PRO A 26 17.51 3.65 15.07
C PRO A 26 16.35 3.56 16.06
N SER A 27 16.01 4.69 16.68
CA SER A 27 14.85 4.78 17.54
C SER A 27 13.62 4.63 16.63
N ILE A 28 12.94 3.50 16.73
CA ILE A 28 11.67 3.30 16.02
C ILE A 28 10.66 4.24 16.69
N ALA A 29 10.32 5.34 16.03
CA ALA A 29 9.23 6.19 16.47
C ALA A 29 7.92 5.38 16.32
N LEU A 30 7.33 4.97 17.44
CA LEU A 30 5.97 4.42 17.46
C LEU A 30 5.02 5.52 16.99
N ALA A 31 4.16 5.22 16.01
CA ALA A 31 3.14 6.17 15.62
C ALA A 31 2.09 6.33 16.71
N SER A 32 1.61 7.56 16.87
CA SER A 32 0.68 7.89 17.94
C SER A 32 -0.72 7.37 17.63
N THR A 33 -1.38 6.81 18.65
CA THR A 33 -2.77 6.32 18.58
C THR A 33 -3.67 7.17 19.46
N SER A 34 -4.81 7.62 18.94
CA SER A 34 -5.81 8.38 19.69
C SER A 34 -7.14 7.64 19.76
N VAL A 35 -7.82 7.70 20.91
CA VAL A 35 -9.09 6.98 21.13
C VAL A 35 -10.17 7.95 21.60
N PHE A 36 -11.32 7.90 20.93
CA PHE A 36 -12.48 8.75 21.21
C PHE A 36 -13.72 7.88 21.45
N ALA A 37 -14.38 8.03 22.59
CA ALA A 37 -15.61 7.28 22.88
C ALA A 37 -16.86 8.07 22.50
N LEU A 38 -17.86 7.36 21.95
CA LEU A 38 -19.16 7.95 21.63
C LEU A 38 -19.83 8.52 22.90
N GLY A 39 -20.37 9.74 22.83
CA GLY A 39 -21.03 10.39 23.96
C GLY A 39 -20.11 10.86 25.09
N SER A 40 -18.79 10.67 24.97
CA SER A 40 -17.79 11.12 25.95
C SER A 40 -17.07 12.38 25.49
N THR A 41 -16.82 13.29 26.42
CA THR A 41 -15.90 14.43 26.20
C THR A 41 -14.45 14.09 26.51
N SER A 42 -14.16 12.92 27.10
CA SER A 42 -12.79 12.46 27.35
C SER A 42 -12.25 11.69 26.14
N TYR A 43 -11.00 11.94 25.77
CA TYR A 43 -10.28 11.21 24.73
C TYR A 43 -8.81 11.02 25.11
N SER A 44 -8.11 10.08 24.49
CA SER A 44 -6.67 9.91 24.69
C SER A 44 -5.88 10.15 23.41
N ILE A 45 -4.64 10.61 23.58
CA ILE A 45 -3.57 10.53 22.59
C ILE A 45 -2.44 9.78 23.28
N ASP A 46 -2.12 8.60 22.77
CA ASP A 46 -1.25 7.61 23.38
C ASP A 46 -1.69 7.31 24.83
N VAL A 47 -0.79 7.54 25.79
CA VAL A 47 -1.04 7.33 27.22
C VAL A 47 -1.67 8.54 27.91
N ASN A 48 -1.79 9.67 27.22
CA ASN A 48 -2.26 10.92 27.81
C ASN A 48 -3.76 11.13 27.55
N THR A 49 -4.49 11.55 28.58
CA THR A 49 -5.92 11.84 28.50
C THR A 49 -6.18 13.34 28.41
N TYR A 50 -7.12 13.72 27.57
CA TYR A 50 -7.51 15.09 27.26
C TYR A 50 -9.04 15.22 27.26
N THR A 51 -9.51 16.47 27.26
CA THR A 51 -10.94 16.80 27.28
C THR A 51 -11.33 17.62 26.05
N MET A 52 -12.48 17.27 25.48
CA MET A 52 -13.20 17.98 24.43
C MET A 52 -14.34 18.80 25.01
N ASP A 53 -14.74 19.87 24.33
CA ASP A 53 -15.88 20.68 24.74
C ASP A 53 -17.22 20.26 24.10
N THR A 54 -17.18 19.24 23.25
CA THR A 54 -18.36 18.57 22.72
C THR A 54 -18.03 17.11 22.42
N ALA A 55 -18.97 16.21 22.69
CA ALA A 55 -18.78 14.77 22.52
C ALA A 55 -19.05 14.32 21.08
N PRO A 56 -18.38 13.26 20.60
CA PRO A 56 -18.79 12.55 19.38
C PRO A 56 -20.23 12.03 19.51
N TYR A 57 -20.98 12.03 18.41
CA TYR A 57 -22.33 11.46 18.36
C TYR A 57 -22.58 10.68 17.08
N ALA A 58 -23.54 9.75 17.14
CA ALA A 58 -23.95 8.96 15.99
C ALA A 58 -25.17 9.60 15.31
N LYS A 59 -25.13 9.68 13.98
CA LYS A 59 -26.21 10.20 13.13
C LYS A 59 -26.11 9.54 11.75
N ASP A 60 -27.23 9.06 11.21
CA ASP A 60 -27.31 8.47 9.87
C ASP A 60 -26.25 7.39 9.58
N ASN A 61 -26.03 6.50 10.55
CA ASN A 61 -25.01 5.43 10.50
C ASN A 61 -23.57 5.95 10.38
N ARG A 62 -23.30 7.18 10.83
CA ARG A 62 -21.98 7.80 10.90
C ARG A 62 -21.70 8.38 12.27
N THR A 63 -20.45 8.35 12.68
CA THR A 63 -20.01 9.04 13.89
C THR A 63 -19.46 10.42 13.51
N TYR A 64 -20.08 11.46 14.05
CA TYR A 64 -19.67 12.85 13.90
C TYR A 64 -18.77 13.24 15.06
N MET A 65 -17.61 13.78 14.74
CA MET A 65 -16.59 14.19 15.70
C MET A 65 -16.19 15.65 15.49
N PRO A 66 -15.72 16.35 16.53
CA PRO A 66 -15.36 17.75 16.40
C PRO A 66 -14.01 17.85 15.71
N ILE A 67 -13.97 18.49 14.54
CA ILE A 67 -12.81 18.49 13.62
C ILE A 67 -11.52 18.94 14.31
N ARG A 68 -11.60 19.89 15.24
CA ARG A 68 -10.45 20.37 16.01
C ARG A 68 -9.72 19.25 16.76
N TYR A 69 -10.44 18.33 17.39
CA TYR A 69 -9.82 17.26 18.16
C TYR A 69 -9.32 16.12 17.28
N ILE A 70 -9.94 15.92 16.11
CA ILE A 70 -9.35 15.09 15.05
C ILE A 70 -8.01 15.70 14.62
N ALA A 71 -7.93 17.02 14.41
CA ALA A 71 -6.69 17.69 14.04
C ALA A 71 -5.60 17.53 15.13
N TYR A 72 -5.95 17.65 16.41
CA TYR A 72 -5.00 17.37 17.51
C TYR A 72 -4.50 15.93 17.51
N ALA A 73 -5.40 14.96 17.33
CA ALA A 73 -5.02 13.55 17.18
C ALA A 73 -4.06 13.33 16.00
N LEU A 74 -4.14 14.16 14.96
CA LEU A 74 -3.25 14.15 13.80
C LEU A 74 -1.95 14.96 14.01
N GLY A 75 -1.69 15.47 15.22
CA GLY A 75 -0.51 16.29 15.53
C GLY A 75 -0.55 17.70 14.93
N ILE A 76 -1.74 18.20 14.54
CA ILE A 76 -1.93 19.56 14.03
C ILE A 76 -2.19 20.47 15.23
N ASN A 77 -1.36 21.49 15.40
CA ASN A 77 -1.51 22.47 16.48
C ASN A 77 -2.52 23.57 16.13
N ASP A 78 -2.92 24.37 17.14
CA ASP A 78 -3.93 25.41 16.98
C ASP A 78 -3.62 26.46 15.90
N SER A 79 -2.36 26.83 15.72
CA SER A 79 -1.97 27.78 14.67
C SER A 79 -2.27 27.29 13.25
N ASN A 80 -2.46 25.98 13.08
CA ASN A 80 -2.73 25.34 11.80
C ASN A 80 -4.19 24.86 11.66
N ILE A 81 -5.08 25.33 12.54
CA ILE A 81 -6.54 25.07 12.47
C ILE A 81 -7.24 26.41 12.27
N ILE A 82 -7.53 26.76 11.03
CA ILE A 82 -8.10 28.04 10.64
C ILE A 82 -9.61 27.89 10.39
N TRP A 83 -10.40 28.77 10.98
CA TRP A 83 -11.81 28.94 10.66
C TRP A 83 -12.03 30.25 9.90
N ASP A 84 -12.55 30.14 8.68
CA ASP A 84 -13.08 31.27 7.92
C ASP A 84 -14.60 31.33 8.11
N GLY A 85 -15.03 32.25 8.97
CA GLY A 85 -16.45 32.45 9.27
C GLY A 85 -17.26 33.03 8.11
N ALA A 86 -16.63 33.78 7.19
CA ALA A 86 -17.33 34.36 6.05
C ALA A 86 -17.68 33.27 5.01
N ASN A 87 -16.77 32.34 4.79
CA ASN A 87 -16.97 31.23 3.85
C ASN A 87 -17.46 29.93 4.49
N SER A 88 -17.66 29.94 5.82
CA SER A 88 -17.99 28.75 6.61
C SER A 88 -17.04 27.58 6.33
N THR A 89 -15.73 27.86 6.28
CA THR A 89 -14.70 26.92 5.84
C THR A 89 -13.66 26.67 6.94
N VAL A 90 -13.41 25.40 7.25
CA VAL A 90 -12.28 24.96 8.07
C VAL A 90 -11.09 24.70 7.15
N THR A 91 -9.91 25.19 7.51
CA THR A 91 -8.63 24.86 6.86
C THR A 91 -7.68 24.26 7.88
N LEU A 92 -7.15 23.07 7.59
CA LEU A 92 -6.19 22.34 8.41
C LEU A 92 -4.86 22.25 7.65
N MET A 93 -3.73 22.46 8.34
CA MET A 93 -2.41 22.45 7.71
C MET A 93 -1.42 21.55 8.48
N LYS A 94 -0.68 20.71 7.76
CA LYS A 94 0.40 19.89 8.33
C LYS A 94 1.48 19.66 7.28
N GLY A 95 2.69 20.16 7.54
CA GLY A 95 3.77 20.13 6.55
C GLY A 95 3.36 20.84 5.26
N ASN A 96 3.38 20.13 4.13
CA ASN A 96 2.95 20.61 2.81
C ASN A 96 1.47 20.32 2.48
N LYS A 97 0.70 19.72 3.39
CA LYS A 97 -0.71 19.38 3.17
C LYS A 97 -1.64 20.45 3.71
N VAL A 98 -2.54 20.92 2.86
CA VAL A 98 -3.63 21.87 3.17
C VAL A 98 -4.96 21.18 2.89
N VAL A 99 -5.79 21.05 3.91
CA VAL A 99 -7.11 20.39 3.82
C VAL A 99 -8.21 21.39 4.14
N GLN A 100 -9.17 21.58 3.23
CA GLN A 100 -10.26 22.52 3.38
C GLN A 100 -11.63 21.85 3.31
N LEU A 101 -12.51 22.24 4.24
CA LEU A 101 -13.83 21.65 4.45
C LEU A 101 -14.85 22.78 4.63
N LYS A 102 -15.87 22.82 3.78
CA LYS A 102 -16.94 23.82 3.89
C LYS A 102 -18.19 23.21 4.53
N ILE A 103 -18.76 23.89 5.51
CA ILE A 103 -20.01 23.45 6.16
C ILE A 103 -21.11 23.29 5.11
N GLY A 104 -21.82 22.16 5.15
CA GLY A 104 -22.89 21.81 4.22
C GLY A 104 -22.42 21.32 2.84
N SER A 105 -21.10 21.34 2.57
CA SER A 105 -20.53 20.80 1.33
C SER A 105 -20.00 19.39 1.54
N LYS A 106 -20.31 18.48 0.60
CA LYS A 106 -19.70 17.15 0.55
C LYS A 106 -18.29 17.18 -0.05
N LEU A 107 -17.79 18.33 -0.47
CA LEU A 107 -16.47 18.44 -1.08
C LEU A 107 -15.42 18.74 0.00
N ILE A 108 -14.33 17.98 -0.01
CA ILE A 108 -13.08 18.25 0.71
C ILE A 108 -12.01 18.62 -0.32
N LEU A 109 -11.24 19.68 -0.06
CA LEU A 109 -10.12 20.06 -0.90
C LEU A 109 -8.82 19.66 -0.21
N ILE A 110 -7.94 18.94 -0.91
CA ILE A 110 -6.61 18.56 -0.44
C ILE A 110 -5.61 19.16 -1.42
N ASN A 111 -4.81 20.12 -0.98
CA ASN A 111 -3.89 20.88 -1.84
C ASN A 111 -4.58 21.48 -3.09
N GLY A 112 -5.86 21.88 -2.95
CA GLY A 112 -6.68 22.41 -4.04
C GLY A 112 -7.39 21.35 -4.89
N ALA A 113 -7.00 20.07 -4.83
CA ALA A 113 -7.69 18.98 -5.49
C ALA A 113 -8.97 18.61 -4.73
N THR A 114 -10.08 18.37 -5.45
CA THR A 114 -11.39 18.11 -4.84
C THR A 114 -11.68 16.62 -4.73
N ILE A 115 -12.09 16.17 -3.54
CA ILE A 115 -12.62 14.83 -3.27
C ILE A 115 -14.06 14.97 -2.75
N THR A 116 -14.92 14.03 -3.11
CA THR A 116 -16.30 13.97 -2.61
C THR A 116 -16.38 13.02 -1.43
N MET A 117 -16.86 13.52 -0.30
CA MET A 117 -17.24 12.77 0.90
C MET A 117 -18.70 12.31 0.80
N ASP A 118 -19.04 11.25 1.53
CA ASP A 118 -20.42 10.74 1.59
C ASP A 118 -21.35 11.64 2.44
N VAL A 119 -20.81 12.32 3.44
CA VAL A 119 -21.51 13.30 4.29
C VAL A 119 -20.78 14.64 4.34
N ALA A 120 -21.52 15.71 4.63
CA ALA A 120 -20.98 17.07 4.73
C ALA A 120 -20.65 17.45 6.19
N PRO A 121 -19.69 18.36 6.43
CA PRO A 121 -19.47 18.92 7.76
C PRO A 121 -20.69 19.72 8.19
N GLU A 122 -21.06 19.64 9.47
CA GLU A 122 -22.20 20.36 10.03
C GLU A 122 -21.83 21.12 11.31
N VAL A 123 -22.67 22.09 11.68
CA VAL A 123 -22.58 22.72 12.99
C VAL A 123 -23.32 21.84 13.99
N GLY A 124 -22.57 21.23 14.91
CA GLY A 124 -23.11 20.41 16.00
C GLY A 124 -23.19 21.16 17.34
N PRO A 125 -23.33 20.41 18.44
CA PRO A 125 -23.43 20.98 19.78
C PRO A 125 -22.19 21.83 20.13
N SER A 126 -22.38 22.83 21.00
CA SER A 126 -21.35 23.81 21.37
C SER A 126 -20.80 24.63 20.19
N ASN A 127 -21.58 24.78 19.11
CA ASN A 127 -21.20 25.53 17.90
C ASN A 127 -19.88 25.02 17.27
N ARG A 128 -19.67 23.71 17.31
CA ARG A 128 -18.49 23.05 16.73
C ARG A 128 -18.78 22.50 15.34
N THR A 129 -17.81 22.59 14.44
CA THR A 129 -17.87 21.86 13.17
C THR A 129 -17.63 20.38 13.41
N MET A 130 -18.60 19.57 13.01
CA MET A 130 -18.63 18.13 13.20
C MET A 130 -18.59 17.41 11.86
N LEU A 131 -17.79 16.35 11.77
CA LEU A 131 -17.68 15.51 10.57
C LEU A 131 -17.14 14.12 10.96
N PRO A 132 -17.40 13.06 10.18
CA PRO A 132 -16.68 11.80 10.35
C PRO A 132 -15.17 11.96 10.21
N ALA A 133 -14.43 11.40 11.16
CA ALA A 133 -12.98 11.51 11.26
C ALA A 133 -12.22 10.90 10.07
N ALA A 134 -12.82 9.93 9.38
CA ALA A 134 -12.16 9.14 8.33
C ALA A 134 -11.58 10.00 7.22
N PHE A 135 -12.34 10.93 6.65
CA PHE A 135 -11.86 11.77 5.53
C PHE A 135 -10.74 12.72 5.96
N VAL A 136 -10.82 13.28 7.17
CA VAL A 136 -9.80 14.19 7.70
C VAL A 136 -8.53 13.42 8.05
N ALA A 137 -8.64 12.26 8.71
CA ALA A 137 -7.50 11.41 9.02
C ALA A 137 -6.78 10.96 7.75
N GLN A 138 -7.51 10.45 6.76
CA GLN A 138 -6.95 10.00 5.49
C GLN A 138 -6.26 11.13 4.72
N ALA A 139 -6.82 12.34 4.73
CA ALA A 139 -6.21 13.49 4.06
C ALA A 139 -4.80 13.81 4.58
N PHE A 140 -4.50 13.45 5.84
CA PHE A 140 -3.20 13.60 6.48
C PHE A 140 -2.39 12.30 6.56
N GLY A 141 -2.80 11.26 5.83
CA GLY A 141 -2.11 9.96 5.81
C GLY A 141 -2.23 9.21 7.14
N ALA A 142 -3.40 9.25 7.78
CA ALA A 142 -3.74 8.52 8.99
C ALA A 142 -4.98 7.64 8.77
N SER A 143 -5.27 6.72 9.69
CA SER A 143 -6.54 5.96 9.71
C SER A 143 -7.48 6.45 10.79
N ALA A 144 -8.79 6.24 10.58
CA ALA A 144 -9.79 6.28 11.64
C ALA A 144 -10.67 5.02 11.55
N LYS A 145 -10.64 4.17 12.59
CA LYS A 145 -11.40 2.92 12.65
C LYS A 145 -12.45 2.97 13.76
N TRP A 146 -13.62 2.40 13.51
CA TRP A 146 -14.68 2.25 14.51
C TRP A 146 -14.54 0.89 15.19
N ASP A 147 -14.49 0.88 16.52
CA ASP A 147 -14.64 -0.31 17.34
C ASP A 147 -16.11 -0.39 17.83
N PRO A 148 -16.92 -1.33 17.31
CA PRO A 148 -18.33 -1.44 17.68
C PRO A 148 -18.53 -1.98 19.10
N VAL A 149 -17.55 -2.71 19.66
CA VAL A 149 -17.64 -3.29 21.01
C VAL A 149 -17.36 -2.22 22.05
N ALA A 150 -16.27 -1.48 21.87
CA ALA A 150 -15.91 -0.39 22.76
C ALA A 150 -16.72 0.91 22.51
N GLN A 151 -17.42 0.99 21.38
CA GLN A 151 -18.06 2.21 20.87
C GLN A 151 -17.07 3.38 20.75
N THR A 152 -15.89 3.11 20.19
CA THR A 152 -14.81 4.08 20.07
C THR A 152 -14.36 4.29 18.62
N ILE A 153 -13.82 5.48 18.35
CA ILE A 153 -13.07 5.81 17.14
C ILE A 153 -11.59 5.80 17.52
N ILE A 154 -10.82 4.98 16.81
CA ILE A 154 -9.37 4.87 16.95
C ILE A 154 -8.72 5.58 15.76
N ILE A 155 -8.02 6.68 16.01
CA ILE A 155 -7.21 7.37 15.00
C ILE A 155 -5.76 6.94 15.17
N SER A 156 -5.15 6.37 14.14
CA SER A 156 -3.72 6.06 14.14
C SER A 156 -3.00 6.96 13.14
N ASN A 157 -1.94 7.64 13.60
CA ASN A 157 -1.02 8.40 12.77
C ASN A 157 -0.01 7.52 12.04
N ASP A 158 -0.08 6.20 12.21
CA ASP A 158 0.45 5.33 11.17
C ASP A 158 -0.35 5.60 9.89
N PRO A 159 0.31 5.71 8.71
CA PRO A 159 -0.39 5.56 7.44
C PRO A 159 -1.36 4.41 7.56
N PRO A 160 -2.64 4.58 7.17
CA PRO A 160 -3.72 3.66 7.50
C PRO A 160 -3.25 2.26 7.22
N THR A 161 -2.84 1.50 8.26
CA THR A 161 -1.73 0.55 8.12
C THR A 161 -1.72 0.00 6.72
N THR A 162 -0.83 0.55 5.87
CA THR A 162 -0.24 -0.32 4.87
C THR A 162 0.16 -1.50 5.76
N PRO A 163 -0.43 -2.68 5.57
CA PRO A 163 0.07 -3.89 6.20
C PRO A 163 1.57 -3.73 6.17
N SER A 164 2.23 -3.62 7.34
CA SER A 164 3.66 -3.39 7.28
C SER A 164 4.15 -4.56 6.44
N ILE A 165 4.65 -4.30 5.23
CA ILE A 165 5.30 -5.31 4.42
C ILE A 165 6.68 -5.50 5.07
N LEU A 166 6.67 -5.78 6.38
CA LEU A 166 7.80 -6.28 7.09
C LEU A 166 7.94 -7.70 6.58
N ASP A 167 8.93 -7.87 5.72
CA ASP A 167 9.52 -9.16 5.41
C ASP A 167 8.66 -10.08 4.51
N ASN A 168 8.14 -9.55 3.40
CA ASN A 168 7.89 -10.39 2.22
C ASN A 168 9.23 -10.68 1.54
N THR A 169 9.91 -11.72 2.00
CA THR A 169 11.11 -12.27 1.37
C THR A 169 10.77 -13.57 0.66
N LEU A 170 10.36 -13.46 -0.61
CA LEU A 170 10.28 -14.62 -1.48
C LEU A 170 11.67 -14.89 -2.07
N SER A 171 12.35 -15.94 -1.59
CA SER A 171 13.61 -16.37 -2.19
C SER A 171 13.32 -17.05 -3.53
N LYS A 172 13.99 -16.66 -4.63
CA LYS A 172 13.88 -17.36 -5.93
C LYS A 172 14.02 -18.87 -5.71
N PRO A 173 13.23 -19.73 -6.39
CA PRO A 173 13.53 -21.15 -6.38
C PRO A 173 14.98 -21.31 -6.87
N VAL A 174 15.84 -21.83 -5.99
CA VAL A 174 17.23 -22.09 -6.36
C VAL A 174 17.18 -23.19 -7.40
N ASN A 175 17.70 -22.93 -8.61
CA ASN A 175 17.98 -23.95 -9.62
C ASN A 175 19.08 -24.89 -9.11
N ASN A 176 18.80 -25.68 -8.07
CA ASN A 176 19.63 -26.81 -7.68
C ASN A 176 19.16 -28.02 -8.50
N THR A 177 19.41 -27.97 -9.81
CA THR A 177 19.30 -29.17 -10.65
C THR A 177 20.46 -30.09 -10.32
N THR A 178 20.22 -31.04 -9.41
CA THR A 178 20.83 -32.38 -9.53
C THR A 178 19.84 -33.53 -9.34
N GLU A 179 18.53 -33.29 -9.26
CA GLU A 179 17.55 -34.37 -9.37
C GLU A 179 16.37 -33.92 -10.25
N ALA A 180 16.12 -34.68 -11.32
CA ALA A 180 14.93 -34.56 -12.12
C ALA A 180 13.71 -34.89 -11.23
N ASP A 181 12.68 -34.05 -11.32
CA ASP A 181 11.37 -34.14 -10.66
C ASP A 181 11.19 -33.43 -9.29
N GLY A 182 12.15 -32.64 -8.83
CA GLY A 182 11.98 -31.83 -7.61
C GLY A 182 10.76 -30.90 -7.67
N ILE A 183 9.90 -30.91 -6.66
CA ILE A 183 8.74 -30.01 -6.51
C ILE A 183 9.25 -28.61 -6.18
N ILE A 184 8.75 -27.58 -6.85
CA ILE A 184 9.14 -26.19 -6.55
C ILE A 184 8.70 -25.82 -5.12
N PRO A 185 9.52 -25.06 -4.37
CA PRO A 185 9.18 -24.69 -3.01
C PRO A 185 7.90 -23.86 -2.97
N ALA A 186 7.15 -24.02 -1.90
CA ALA A 186 5.98 -23.19 -1.63
C ALA A 186 6.36 -21.71 -1.54
N TYR A 187 5.44 -20.85 -1.95
CA TYR A 187 5.50 -19.42 -1.74
C TYR A 187 5.06 -19.14 -0.32
N GLU A 188 5.92 -18.50 0.46
CA GLU A 188 5.66 -18.18 1.86
C GLU A 188 5.93 -16.69 2.07
N TRP A 189 4.98 -15.97 2.67
CA TRP A 189 5.10 -14.52 2.89
C TRP A 189 4.34 -14.08 4.15
N ASN A 190 4.66 -12.90 4.67
CA ASN A 190 4.03 -12.38 5.88
C ASN A 190 3.20 -11.17 5.54
N TYR A 191 1.94 -11.17 5.94
CA TYR A 191 1.05 -10.05 5.72
C TYR A 191 0.28 -9.73 7.01
N LYS A 192 0.51 -8.52 7.52
CA LYS A 192 0.16 -8.13 8.90
C LYS A 192 0.70 -9.14 9.91
N SER A 193 -0.15 -9.71 10.75
CA SER A 193 0.22 -10.69 11.78
C SER A 193 0.12 -12.14 11.31
N GLN A 194 -0.23 -12.39 10.05
CA GLN A 194 -0.39 -13.74 9.51
C GLN A 194 0.75 -14.13 8.56
N HIS A 195 1.10 -15.41 8.64
CA HIS A 195 1.97 -16.08 7.70
C HIS A 195 1.12 -16.81 6.65
N TRP A 196 1.41 -16.55 5.39
CA TRP A 196 0.67 -17.07 4.25
C TRP A 196 1.53 -18.03 3.46
N LYS A 197 0.88 -19.06 2.90
CA LYS A 197 1.54 -20.11 2.15
C LYS A 197 0.71 -20.55 0.96
N TRP A 198 1.30 -20.49 -0.23
CA TRP A 198 0.76 -21.11 -1.44
C TRP A 198 1.73 -22.19 -1.92
N ASP A 199 1.25 -23.43 -1.95
CA ASP A 199 2.00 -24.54 -2.52
C ASP A 199 1.51 -24.82 -3.95
N PRO A 200 2.32 -24.51 -4.96
CA PRO A 200 1.94 -24.67 -6.37
C PRO A 200 1.81 -26.13 -6.80
N LYS A 201 2.43 -27.08 -6.08
CA LYS A 201 2.43 -28.52 -6.42
C LYS A 201 2.97 -28.89 -7.81
N PHE A 202 3.70 -28.00 -8.47
CA PHE A 202 4.38 -28.26 -9.75
C PHE A 202 5.80 -28.76 -9.53
N SER A 203 6.26 -29.64 -10.41
CA SER A 203 7.68 -29.96 -10.50
C SER A 203 8.45 -28.80 -11.16
N THR A 204 9.75 -28.72 -10.90
CA THR A 204 10.66 -27.80 -11.61
C THR A 204 10.58 -28.01 -13.12
N LYS A 205 10.34 -29.25 -13.59
CA LYS A 205 10.18 -29.55 -15.01
C LYS A 205 8.91 -28.93 -15.57
N ASP A 206 7.79 -29.05 -14.86
CA ASP A 206 6.52 -28.46 -15.32
C ASP A 206 6.63 -26.95 -15.48
N ILE A 207 7.29 -26.27 -14.54
CA ILE A 207 7.54 -24.82 -14.63
C ILE A 207 8.51 -24.49 -15.76
N THR A 208 9.60 -25.25 -15.90
CA THR A 208 10.58 -25.01 -16.97
C THR A 208 9.94 -25.16 -18.35
N ASP A 209 9.13 -26.19 -18.55
CA ASP A 209 8.42 -26.42 -19.81
C ASP A 209 7.37 -25.32 -20.07
N LEU A 210 6.66 -24.88 -19.02
CA LEU A 210 5.70 -23.77 -19.10
C LEU A 210 6.39 -22.46 -19.51
N LEU A 211 7.47 -22.07 -18.82
CA LEU A 211 8.22 -20.85 -19.13
C LEU A 211 8.84 -20.91 -20.54
N ALA A 212 9.40 -22.06 -20.93
CA ALA A 212 9.89 -22.26 -22.28
C ALA A 212 8.78 -22.09 -23.34
N SER A 213 7.57 -22.56 -23.04
CA SER A 213 6.43 -22.37 -23.95
C SER A 213 6.03 -20.90 -24.12
N TYR A 214 6.13 -20.10 -23.05
CA TYR A 214 5.88 -18.66 -23.16
C TYR A 214 6.96 -17.96 -23.97
N HIS A 215 8.24 -18.29 -23.78
CA HIS A 215 9.33 -17.72 -24.58
C HIS A 215 9.16 -17.94 -26.10
N ASP A 216 8.53 -19.04 -26.50
CA ASP A 216 8.22 -19.36 -27.90
C ASP A 216 6.94 -18.66 -28.41
N MET A 217 6.11 -18.11 -27.51
CA MET A 217 4.91 -17.35 -27.86
C MET A 217 5.24 -15.92 -28.32
N ALA A 218 4.26 -15.30 -28.98
CA ALA A 218 4.39 -13.92 -29.42
C ALA A 218 4.21 -12.95 -28.24
N HIS A 219 5.10 -11.97 -28.12
CA HIS A 219 5.05 -10.91 -27.09
C HIS A 219 4.72 -9.53 -27.73
N PRO A 220 3.49 -9.32 -28.23
CA PRO A 220 3.12 -8.08 -28.90
C PRO A 220 3.05 -6.90 -27.93
N HIS A 221 3.72 -5.80 -28.29
CA HIS A 221 3.78 -4.55 -27.52
C HIS A 221 3.62 -3.32 -28.44
N HIS A 222 2.90 -3.47 -29.55
CA HIS A 222 2.73 -2.40 -30.54
C HIS A 222 1.68 -1.39 -30.11
N SER A 223 0.78 -1.79 -29.20
CA SER A 223 -0.27 -0.94 -28.66
C SER A 223 -0.62 -1.32 -27.23
N ARG A 224 -1.17 -0.36 -26.47
CA ARG A 224 -1.73 -0.62 -25.12
C ARG A 224 -2.81 -1.70 -25.11
N MET A 225 -3.48 -1.95 -26.24
CA MET A 225 -4.47 -3.02 -26.36
C MET A 225 -3.84 -4.41 -26.43
N ASP A 226 -2.57 -4.53 -26.81
CA ASP A 226 -1.86 -5.81 -26.84
C ASP A 226 -1.70 -6.34 -25.40
N TYR A 227 -1.33 -5.46 -24.45
CA TYR A 227 -1.26 -5.74 -23.00
C TYR A 227 -2.58 -6.33 -22.46
N LEU A 228 -3.73 -5.77 -22.87
CA LEU A 228 -5.03 -6.27 -22.44
C LEU A 228 -5.38 -7.60 -23.10
N ASN A 229 -5.37 -7.63 -24.43
CA ASN A 229 -5.89 -8.75 -25.19
C ASN A 229 -5.04 -10.00 -25.01
N THR A 230 -3.71 -9.85 -25.02
CA THR A 230 -2.79 -10.97 -25.00
C THR A 230 -2.50 -11.45 -23.58
N TYR A 231 -2.21 -10.51 -22.67
CA TYR A 231 -1.65 -10.87 -21.36
C TYR A 231 -2.69 -10.89 -20.24
N CYS A 232 -3.73 -10.07 -20.34
CA CYS A 232 -4.79 -10.05 -19.34
C CYS A 232 -5.99 -10.94 -19.71
N ILE A 233 -6.38 -11.05 -20.98
CA ILE A 233 -7.66 -11.66 -21.39
C ILE A 233 -7.48 -13.06 -21.99
N ASN A 234 -6.45 -13.26 -22.83
CA ASN A 234 -6.24 -14.50 -23.58
C ASN A 234 -5.54 -15.58 -22.73
N THR A 235 -6.20 -16.01 -21.66
CA THR A 235 -5.72 -17.05 -20.75
C THR A 235 -6.38 -18.40 -21.08
N THR A 236 -5.59 -19.45 -21.23
CA THR A 236 -6.09 -20.81 -21.43
C THR A 236 -6.79 -21.35 -20.17
N PRO A 237 -7.68 -22.36 -20.28
CA PRO A 237 -8.34 -22.93 -19.11
C PRO A 237 -7.39 -23.45 -18.03
N SER A 238 -6.26 -24.05 -18.41
CA SER A 238 -5.25 -24.56 -17.47
C SER A 238 -4.50 -23.45 -16.75
N GLU A 239 -4.13 -22.38 -17.46
CA GLU A 239 -3.49 -21.21 -16.84
C GLU A 239 -4.46 -20.50 -15.89
N LYS A 240 -5.73 -20.42 -16.28
CA LYS A 240 -6.78 -19.85 -15.42
C LYS A 240 -6.97 -20.68 -14.15
N GLU A 241 -7.02 -22.00 -14.26
CA GLU A 241 -7.10 -22.88 -13.09
C GLU A 241 -5.94 -22.63 -12.13
N LEU A 242 -4.72 -22.50 -12.66
CA LEU A 242 -3.53 -22.20 -11.87
C LEU A 242 -3.62 -20.84 -11.18
N LEU A 243 -3.94 -19.77 -11.92
CA LEU A 243 -4.15 -18.43 -11.35
C LEU A 243 -5.25 -18.42 -10.29
N SER A 244 -6.32 -19.18 -10.50
CA SER A 244 -7.38 -19.39 -9.51
C SER A 244 -6.87 -20.08 -8.24
N THR A 245 -5.93 -21.04 -8.31
CA THR A 245 -5.35 -21.64 -7.09
C THR A 245 -4.58 -20.62 -6.26
N VAL A 246 -3.84 -19.72 -6.91
CA VAL A 246 -3.10 -18.63 -6.28
C VAL A 246 -4.08 -17.64 -5.65
N ALA A 247 -5.06 -17.17 -6.42
CA ALA A 247 -6.09 -16.25 -5.95
C ALA A 247 -6.86 -16.82 -4.74
N ASN A 248 -7.23 -18.10 -4.79
CA ASN A 248 -7.95 -18.75 -3.70
C ASN A 248 -7.09 -18.90 -2.43
N CYS A 249 -5.76 -18.91 -2.51
CA CYS A 249 -4.91 -18.85 -1.33
C CYS A 249 -5.19 -17.58 -0.50
N PHE A 250 -5.40 -16.44 -1.18
CA PHE A 250 -5.73 -15.18 -0.51
C PHE A 250 -7.14 -15.19 0.11
N LYS A 251 -8.10 -15.93 -0.46
CA LYS A 251 -9.43 -16.11 0.14
C LYS A 251 -9.39 -17.05 1.36
N ASN A 252 -8.66 -18.15 1.26
CA ASN A 252 -8.69 -19.25 2.23
C ASN A 252 -7.83 -19.04 3.49
N GLY A 253 -7.16 -17.88 3.64
CA GLY A 253 -6.60 -17.43 4.94
C GLY A 253 -7.68 -17.10 6.00
N GLU A 254 -8.94 -17.29 5.64
CA GLU A 254 -10.21 -17.11 6.35
C GLU A 254 -10.34 -17.74 7.76
N SER A 255 -9.36 -18.46 8.28
CA SER A 255 -9.42 -18.92 9.68
C SER A 255 -9.35 -17.77 10.70
N ASP A 256 -9.03 -16.56 10.26
CA ASP A 256 -9.07 -15.34 11.04
C ASP A 256 -10.08 -14.34 10.44
N SER A 257 -11.23 -14.17 11.09
CA SER A 257 -12.30 -13.26 10.69
C SER A 257 -11.93 -11.76 10.71
N SER A 258 -10.67 -11.42 10.99
CA SER A 258 -10.18 -10.03 11.04
C SER A 258 -9.79 -9.44 9.68
N TYR A 259 -9.73 -10.25 8.61
CA TYR A 259 -9.38 -9.78 7.26
C TYR A 259 -10.64 -9.54 6.43
N ASP A 260 -10.85 -8.29 6.03
CA ASP A 260 -11.93 -7.93 5.11
C ASP A 260 -11.49 -7.98 3.64
N ASN A 261 -12.43 -7.71 2.73
CA ASN A 261 -12.16 -7.68 1.28
C ASN A 261 -11.06 -6.69 0.89
N TYR A 262 -10.93 -5.57 1.61
CA TYR A 262 -9.86 -4.59 1.35
C TYR A 262 -8.51 -5.18 1.72
N ASP A 263 -8.44 -5.89 2.85
CA ASP A 263 -7.23 -6.57 3.30
C ASP A 263 -6.81 -7.70 2.37
N ILE A 264 -7.75 -8.45 1.78
CA ILE A 264 -7.45 -9.48 0.79
C ILE A 264 -6.80 -8.86 -0.46
N VAL A 265 -7.36 -7.77 -0.98
CA VAL A 265 -6.81 -7.09 -2.16
C VAL A 265 -5.42 -6.49 -1.86
N CYS A 266 -5.26 -5.83 -0.72
CA CYS A 266 -3.97 -5.31 -0.28
C CYS A 266 -2.93 -6.42 -0.07
N ASN A 267 -3.33 -7.64 0.30
CA ASN A 267 -2.42 -8.78 0.41
C ASN A 267 -1.90 -9.23 -0.97
N VAL A 268 -2.77 -9.29 -1.98
CA VAL A 268 -2.34 -9.58 -3.36
C VAL A 268 -1.34 -8.54 -3.87
N ILE A 269 -1.63 -7.26 -3.63
CA ILE A 269 -0.73 -6.15 -4.01
C ILE A 269 0.62 -6.33 -3.30
N ALA A 270 0.62 -6.54 -1.99
CA ALA A 270 1.83 -6.74 -1.19
C ALA A 270 2.65 -7.97 -1.60
N PHE A 271 1.97 -9.05 -2.01
CA PHE A 271 2.59 -10.26 -2.51
C PHE A 271 3.38 -9.97 -3.79
N VAL A 272 2.78 -9.30 -4.79
CA VAL A 272 3.47 -9.00 -6.05
C VAL A 272 4.52 -7.90 -5.88
N GLN A 273 4.28 -6.88 -5.05
CA GLN A 273 5.29 -5.86 -4.70
C GLN A 273 6.55 -6.45 -4.04
N SER A 274 6.52 -7.73 -3.63
CA SER A 274 7.70 -8.41 -3.10
C SER A 274 8.64 -8.99 -4.16
N PHE A 275 8.23 -8.97 -5.42
CA PHE A 275 9.01 -9.47 -6.54
C PHE A 275 10.15 -8.49 -6.87
N THR A 276 11.15 -9.00 -7.59
CA THR A 276 12.30 -8.18 -7.98
C THR A 276 11.93 -7.30 -9.16
N TYR A 277 11.98 -5.98 -8.99
CA TYR A 277 11.87 -5.08 -10.13
C TYR A 277 13.10 -5.24 -11.03
N ILE A 278 12.90 -5.61 -12.29
CA ILE A 278 13.95 -5.71 -13.29
C ILE A 278 13.39 -5.26 -14.63
N SER A 279 14.03 -4.30 -15.28
CA SER A 279 13.63 -3.87 -16.62
C SER A 279 13.90 -4.96 -17.64
N ASP A 280 13.12 -5.02 -18.70
CA ASP A 280 13.31 -5.98 -19.80
C ASP A 280 14.72 -6.02 -20.38
N SER A 281 15.29 -4.84 -20.63
CA SER A 281 16.68 -4.74 -21.12
C SER A 281 17.71 -5.38 -20.19
N ALA A 282 17.42 -5.43 -18.89
CA ALA A 282 18.30 -6.05 -17.89
C ALA A 282 17.98 -7.54 -17.67
N SER A 283 16.76 -8.00 -17.95
CA SER A 283 16.33 -9.38 -17.71
C SER A 283 16.46 -10.27 -18.95
N THR A 284 16.01 -9.81 -20.12
CA THR A 284 15.97 -10.57 -21.38
C THR A 284 16.98 -10.09 -22.41
N GLY A 285 17.43 -8.84 -22.28
CA GLY A 285 18.32 -8.19 -23.25
C GLY A 285 17.59 -7.57 -24.46
N PHE A 286 16.25 -7.51 -24.43
CA PHE A 286 15.42 -6.79 -25.39
C PHE A 286 14.99 -5.43 -24.84
N ASP A 287 14.68 -4.48 -25.72
CA ASP A 287 14.20 -3.15 -25.31
C ASP A 287 12.79 -3.21 -24.68
N GLU A 288 11.98 -4.24 -24.99
CA GLU A 288 10.64 -4.50 -24.46
C GLU A 288 10.28 -6.00 -24.63
N TYR A 289 9.80 -6.64 -23.56
CA TYR A 289 9.38 -8.03 -23.43
C TYR A 289 8.29 -8.13 -22.34
N PRO A 290 7.02 -7.78 -22.64
CA PRO A 290 5.98 -7.89 -21.62
C PRO A 290 5.73 -9.36 -21.32
N ARG A 291 5.76 -9.74 -20.05
CA ARG A 291 5.59 -11.12 -19.58
C ARG A 291 4.13 -11.50 -19.44
N TYR A 292 3.84 -12.77 -19.69
CA TYR A 292 2.57 -13.37 -19.29
C TYR A 292 2.44 -13.43 -17.75
N PRO A 293 1.21 -13.43 -17.19
CA PRO A 293 1.02 -13.43 -15.73
C PRO A 293 1.78 -14.55 -15.01
N LEU A 294 1.81 -15.75 -15.60
CA LEU A 294 2.48 -16.90 -14.99
C LEU A 294 4.02 -16.84 -15.12
N GLU A 295 4.57 -16.22 -16.17
CA GLU A 295 6.02 -15.93 -16.22
C GLU A 295 6.42 -15.01 -15.07
N THR A 296 5.72 -13.89 -14.91
CA THR A 296 5.95 -12.94 -13.81
C THR A 296 5.83 -13.63 -12.44
N LEU A 297 4.83 -14.49 -12.26
CA LEU A 297 4.60 -15.23 -11.02
C LEU A 297 5.75 -16.19 -10.68
N PHE A 298 6.21 -16.98 -11.65
CA PHE A 298 7.20 -18.04 -11.40
C PHE A 298 8.64 -17.51 -11.38
N ASP A 299 8.97 -16.52 -12.19
CA ASP A 299 10.30 -15.89 -12.16
C ASP A 299 10.46 -14.95 -10.97
N ARG A 300 9.33 -14.44 -10.43
CA ARG A 300 9.27 -13.51 -9.30
C ARG A 300 10.03 -12.21 -9.58
N GLU A 301 9.92 -11.77 -10.82
CA GLU A 301 10.52 -10.56 -11.35
C GLU A 301 9.68 -10.01 -12.51
N GLY A 302 9.93 -8.75 -12.84
CA GLY A 302 9.30 -8.03 -13.93
C GLY A 302 9.41 -6.53 -13.67
N ASP A 303 9.02 -5.72 -14.63
CA ASP A 303 8.91 -4.27 -14.49
C ASP A 303 7.44 -3.83 -14.33
N CYS A 304 7.11 -2.62 -14.79
CA CYS A 304 5.87 -1.96 -14.40
C CYS A 304 4.64 -2.66 -14.98
N GLU A 305 4.69 -3.04 -16.25
CA GLU A 305 3.63 -3.73 -16.96
C GLU A 305 3.44 -5.15 -16.46
N ASP A 306 4.52 -5.89 -16.24
CA ASP A 306 4.51 -7.30 -15.81
C ASP A 306 3.79 -7.44 -14.47
N THR A 307 4.23 -6.64 -13.50
CA THR A 307 3.67 -6.64 -12.16
C THR A 307 2.24 -6.11 -12.14
N ALA A 308 1.92 -5.12 -12.99
CA ALA A 308 0.55 -4.62 -13.13
C ALA A 308 -0.40 -5.67 -13.73
N ILE A 309 0.03 -6.37 -14.79
CA ILE A 309 -0.74 -7.46 -15.42
C ILE A 309 -1.02 -8.58 -14.42
N LEU A 310 -0.01 -9.01 -13.66
CA LEU A 310 -0.18 -10.07 -12.65
C LEU A 310 -1.15 -9.64 -11.54
N VAL A 311 -0.98 -8.45 -10.96
CA VAL A 311 -1.88 -7.93 -9.93
C VAL A 311 -3.31 -7.80 -10.46
N ALA A 312 -3.48 -7.20 -11.65
CA ALA A 312 -4.79 -7.03 -12.26
C ALA A 312 -5.50 -8.36 -12.53
N THR A 313 -4.74 -9.40 -12.89
CA THR A 313 -5.23 -10.75 -13.15
C THR A 313 -5.64 -11.46 -11.88
N LEU A 314 -4.79 -11.48 -10.85
CA LEU A 314 -5.10 -12.14 -9.56
C LEU A 314 -6.31 -11.49 -8.87
N ILE A 315 -6.38 -10.16 -8.85
CA ILE A 315 -7.52 -9.43 -8.28
C ILE A 315 -8.82 -9.71 -9.06
N ARG A 316 -8.74 -9.90 -10.39
CA ARG A 316 -9.90 -10.26 -11.21
C ARG A 316 -10.37 -11.68 -10.95
N GLU A 317 -9.45 -12.63 -10.77
CA GLU A 317 -9.78 -14.00 -10.33
C GLU A 317 -10.43 -14.03 -8.93
N LEU A 318 -10.11 -13.05 -8.08
CA LEU A 318 -10.82 -12.86 -6.81
C LEU A 318 -12.26 -12.34 -6.99
N GLY A 319 -12.60 -11.78 -8.15
CA GLY A 319 -13.94 -11.26 -8.49
C GLY A 319 -14.04 -9.73 -8.47
N TYR A 320 -12.93 -9.01 -8.34
CA TYR A 320 -12.92 -7.54 -8.35
C TYR A 320 -12.61 -7.01 -9.74
N GLY A 321 -13.23 -5.89 -10.12
CA GLY A 321 -12.96 -5.26 -11.41
C GLY A 321 -11.59 -4.59 -11.42
N THR A 322 -10.87 -4.71 -12.52
CA THR A 322 -9.54 -4.10 -12.70
C THR A 322 -9.45 -3.37 -14.04
N ALA A 323 -8.42 -2.55 -14.18
CA ALA A 323 -8.01 -1.84 -15.39
C ALA A 323 -6.49 -1.78 -15.41
N LEU A 324 -5.90 -1.56 -16.59
CA LEU A 324 -4.54 -1.07 -16.69
C LEU A 324 -4.56 0.46 -16.83
N ILE A 325 -3.65 1.13 -16.13
CA ILE A 325 -3.45 2.58 -16.18
C ILE A 325 -2.07 2.82 -16.78
N PHE A 326 -2.02 3.53 -17.89
CA PHE A 326 -0.78 3.85 -18.58
C PHE A 326 -0.49 5.34 -18.52
N PHE A 327 0.73 5.67 -18.12
CA PHE A 327 1.40 6.95 -18.40
C PHE A 327 2.27 6.81 -19.66
N ASP A 328 3.17 7.77 -19.87
CA ASP A 328 4.08 7.75 -21.03
C ASP A 328 5.19 6.69 -20.86
N ASP A 329 5.66 6.48 -19.64
CA ASP A 329 6.77 5.58 -19.28
C ASP A 329 6.44 4.63 -18.11
N HIS A 330 5.17 4.52 -17.73
CA HIS A 330 4.75 3.73 -16.57
C HIS A 330 3.41 3.02 -16.79
N CYS A 331 3.31 1.80 -16.28
CA CYS A 331 2.10 1.01 -16.22
C CYS A 331 1.76 0.69 -14.76
N ALA A 332 0.47 0.82 -14.42
CA ALA A 332 -0.05 0.57 -13.09
C ALA A 332 -1.43 -0.10 -13.16
N VAL A 333 -1.96 -0.51 -12.01
CA VAL A 333 -3.29 -1.12 -11.92
C VAL A 333 -4.33 -0.08 -11.53
N GLY A 334 -5.49 -0.13 -12.19
CA GLY A 334 -6.70 0.52 -11.75
C GLY A 334 -7.63 -0.47 -11.06
N LEU A 335 -7.88 -0.29 -9.76
CA LEU A 335 -8.82 -1.12 -9.00
C LEU A 335 -10.22 -0.51 -9.04
N LYS A 336 -11.21 -1.24 -9.55
CA LYS A 336 -12.61 -0.80 -9.48
C LYS A 336 -13.05 -0.67 -8.02
N GLY A 337 -13.43 0.55 -7.64
CA GLY A 337 -13.71 0.89 -6.25
C GLY A 337 -15.05 1.59 -6.03
N ALA A 338 -15.59 1.43 -4.83
CA ALA A 338 -16.71 2.25 -4.36
C ALA A 338 -16.27 3.70 -4.14
N ASP A 339 -17.21 4.63 -4.15
CA ASP A 339 -16.92 6.05 -3.94
C ASP A 339 -16.39 6.40 -2.55
N THR A 340 -16.51 5.47 -1.62
CA THR A 340 -15.99 5.50 -0.26
C THR A 340 -14.50 5.16 -0.15
N LEU A 341 -13.89 4.55 -1.18
CA LEU A 341 -12.45 4.32 -1.18
C LEU A 341 -11.70 5.66 -1.34
N PRO A 342 -10.65 5.91 -0.57
CA PRO A 342 -9.87 7.14 -0.67
C PRO A 342 -8.73 7.05 -1.68
N GLY A 343 -8.10 8.19 -1.95
CA GLY A 343 -6.92 8.31 -2.80
C GLY A 343 -7.23 8.61 -4.26
N THR A 344 -6.20 8.55 -5.10
CA THR A 344 -6.25 8.86 -6.53
C THR A 344 -7.00 7.79 -7.29
N TYR A 345 -7.92 8.21 -8.16
CA TYR A 345 -8.65 7.35 -9.07
C TYR A 345 -8.89 8.03 -10.41
N TYR A 346 -9.20 7.22 -11.41
CA TYR A 346 -9.57 7.65 -12.75
C TYR A 346 -11.01 7.21 -13.04
N MET A 347 -11.78 8.09 -13.69
CA MET A 347 -13.17 7.81 -14.05
C MET A 347 -13.26 7.27 -15.48
N VAL A 348 -13.84 6.09 -15.65
CA VAL A 348 -14.16 5.53 -16.97
C VAL A 348 -15.61 5.07 -16.96
N ASN A 349 -16.44 5.64 -17.86
CA ASN A 349 -17.86 5.29 -17.98
C ASN A 349 -18.65 5.33 -16.66
N GLY A 350 -18.35 6.29 -15.78
CA GLY A 350 -19.00 6.41 -14.47
C GLY A 350 -18.46 5.49 -13.38
N VAL A 351 -17.43 4.69 -13.67
CA VAL A 351 -16.77 3.77 -12.73
C VAL A 351 -15.43 4.36 -12.28
N ARG A 352 -15.14 4.29 -10.98
CA ARG A 352 -13.85 4.69 -10.41
C ARG A 352 -12.86 3.54 -10.44
N TYR A 353 -11.69 3.78 -11.02
CA TYR A 353 -10.53 2.91 -10.99
C TYR A 353 -9.43 3.57 -10.16
N TYR A 354 -9.24 3.10 -8.93
CA TYR A 354 -8.25 3.61 -7.98
C TYR A 354 -6.86 3.17 -8.39
N TYR A 355 -5.91 4.10 -8.36
CA TYR A 355 -4.53 3.83 -8.73
C TYR A 355 -3.87 2.84 -7.76
N VAL A 356 -3.13 1.87 -8.28
CA VAL A 356 -2.39 0.87 -7.51
C VAL A 356 -1.01 0.72 -8.13
N GLU A 357 0.01 1.09 -7.35
CA GLU A 357 1.42 0.91 -7.67
C GLU A 357 1.89 -0.51 -7.32
N THR A 358 2.64 -1.14 -8.23
CA THR A 358 3.07 -2.53 -8.11
C THR A 358 4.59 -2.70 -8.11
N THR A 359 5.35 -1.67 -8.50
CA THR A 359 6.81 -1.75 -8.72
C THR A 359 7.66 -1.71 -7.46
N ALA A 360 7.10 -1.26 -6.33
CA ALA A 360 7.82 -1.14 -5.07
C ALA A 360 6.95 -1.52 -3.87
N LYS A 361 7.59 -1.93 -2.78
CA LYS A 361 6.93 -2.28 -1.51
C LYS A 361 6.32 -1.04 -0.85
N GLY A 362 5.14 -1.22 -0.26
CA GLY A 362 4.57 -0.29 0.70
C GLY A 362 3.55 0.68 0.12
N TRP A 363 3.31 0.62 -1.19
CA TRP A 363 2.26 1.41 -1.84
C TRP A 363 0.89 0.77 -1.60
N GLY A 364 -0.05 1.59 -1.14
CA GLY A 364 -1.45 1.24 -0.95
C GLY A 364 -2.36 1.71 -2.09
N ILE A 365 -3.62 1.27 -2.03
CA ILE A 365 -4.65 1.68 -2.99
C ILE A 365 -4.83 3.21 -2.92
N GLY A 366 -4.83 3.84 -4.10
CA GLY A 366 -5.02 5.27 -4.29
C GLY A 366 -3.78 6.13 -4.02
N GLN A 367 -2.61 5.53 -3.74
CA GLN A 367 -1.37 6.28 -3.55
C GLN A 367 -0.64 6.45 -4.89
N LEU A 368 -0.78 7.63 -5.49
CA LEU A 368 -0.06 8.00 -6.72
C LEU A 368 1.33 8.56 -6.36
N PRO A 369 2.42 8.08 -7.00
CA PRO A 369 3.72 8.72 -6.92
C PRO A 369 3.67 10.19 -7.37
N GLU A 370 4.44 11.05 -6.69
CA GLU A 370 4.44 12.51 -6.93
C GLU A 370 4.81 12.85 -8.38
N GLU A 371 5.71 12.08 -9.00
CA GLU A 371 6.12 12.25 -10.39
C GLU A 371 4.98 12.11 -11.40
N TYR A 372 3.91 11.37 -11.07
CA TYR A 372 2.75 11.19 -11.94
C TYR A 372 1.59 12.15 -11.63
N GLU A 373 1.70 12.99 -10.59
CA GLU A 373 0.66 13.96 -10.26
C GLU A 373 0.41 14.94 -11.41
N GLY A 374 -0.85 15.05 -11.83
CA GLY A 374 -1.26 15.95 -12.92
C GLY A 374 -0.90 15.46 -14.33
N GLN A 375 -0.23 14.31 -14.47
CA GLN A 375 -0.01 13.69 -15.77
C GLN A 375 -1.32 13.11 -16.34
N LYS A 376 -1.38 12.99 -17.68
CA LYS A 376 -2.50 12.33 -18.35
C LYS A 376 -2.27 10.82 -18.33
N ALA A 377 -3.27 10.08 -17.88
CA ALA A 377 -3.26 8.63 -17.94
C ALA A 377 -4.30 8.09 -18.93
N ILE A 378 -3.98 6.99 -19.58
CA ILE A 378 -4.93 6.18 -20.34
C ILE A 378 -5.37 5.02 -19.45
N VAL A 379 -6.67 4.91 -19.19
CA VAL A 379 -7.24 3.85 -18.34
C VAL A 379 -8.03 2.90 -19.21
N LEU A 380 -7.63 1.63 -19.21
CA LEU A 380 -8.21 0.57 -20.01
C LEU A 380 -8.84 -0.49 -19.09
N PRO A 381 -10.17 -0.42 -18.84
CA PRO A 381 -10.89 -1.44 -18.09
C PRO A 381 -10.74 -2.84 -18.66
N LEU A 382 -10.52 -3.82 -17.79
CA LEU A 382 -10.56 -5.23 -18.13
C LEU A 382 -12.00 -5.75 -18.08
N PRO A 383 -12.38 -6.67 -19.00
CA PRO A 383 -13.76 -7.16 -19.14
C PRO A 383 -14.24 -8.03 -17.98
#